data_AF-A0A7C7VJ26-F1
#
_entry.id   AF-A0A7C7VJ26-F1
#
_cell.length_a   1.000
_cell.length_b   1.000
_cell.length_c   1.000
_cell.angle_alpha   90.00
_cell.angle_beta   90.00
_cell.angle_gamma   90.00
#
_symmetry.space_group_name_H-M   'P 1'
#
loop_
_entity.id
_entity.type
_entity.pdbx_description
1 polymer ?
#
loop_
_entity_poly.entity_id
_entity_poly.type
_entity_poly.pdbx_seq_one_letter_code
_entity_poly.pdbx_strand_id
1 'polypeptide(L)'
;GVEVVAEEVTKVGAVDISSQILDLKRHNPDYCIFQGYVVPPIPAVIQGARDFGLKTTFMGTFWAMSKMLLGKLGPDAEGYMGVNPYAYWQQADVPMIKAIQEFNKKHHPEIKYRPNSYMQGWFTGMVFVKLAKMCKAKGLPITGPNLKDMIPQIKDWDTGDFAGKISFTDSNATGVGKVFVAKGGEFVPASDWIYLK
;
A
#
# COMPACT_ATOMS: atom_id res chain seq x y z
N GLY A 1 -16.01 18.30 9.76
CA GLY A 1 -15.03 17.71 8.83
C GLY A 1 -13.74 17.43 9.58
N VAL A 2 -12.74 16.86 8.91
CA VAL A 2 -11.37 16.77 9.47
C VAL A 2 -10.64 18.07 9.12
N GLU A 3 -10.00 18.71 10.10
CA GLU A 3 -9.23 19.93 9.90
C GLU A 3 -7.78 19.60 9.52
N VAL A 4 -7.27 20.21 8.45
CA VAL A 4 -5.87 20.08 8.05
C VAL A 4 -5.11 21.23 8.72
N VAL A 5 -4.39 20.91 9.80
CA VAL A 5 -3.67 21.93 10.60
C VAL A 5 -2.26 22.23 10.09
N ALA A 6 -1.67 21.34 9.30
CA ALA A 6 -0.36 21.52 8.67
C ALA A 6 -0.21 20.61 7.43
N GLU A 7 0.57 21.06 6.45
CA GLU A 7 1.03 20.25 5.32
C GLU A 7 2.54 20.43 5.18
N GLU A 8 3.28 19.32 5.27
CA GLU A 8 4.74 19.30 5.24
C GLU A 8 5.24 18.56 4.02
N VAL A 9 6.19 19.16 3.30
CA VAL A 9 6.82 18.54 2.13
C VAL A 9 8.33 18.49 2.34
N THR A 10 8.89 17.28 2.29
CA THR A 10 10.34 17.09 2.33
C THR A 10 10.88 16.71 0.95
N LYS A 11 12.10 17.15 0.64
CA LYS A 11 12.79 16.71 -0.57
C LYS A 11 13.15 15.24 -0.45
N VAL A 12 13.18 14.53 -1.58
CA VAL A 12 13.69 13.16 -1.63
C VAL A 12 15.14 13.14 -1.12
N GLY A 13 15.41 12.31 -0.11
CA GLY A 13 16.72 12.22 0.52
C GLY A 13 17.02 13.32 1.55
N ALA A 14 16.05 14.17 1.92
CA ALA A 14 16.23 15.09 3.04
C ALA A 14 16.50 14.30 4.34
N VAL A 15 17.58 14.68 5.02
CA VAL A 15 18.03 14.04 6.27
C VAL A 15 17.61 14.87 7.49
N ASP A 16 17.57 16.20 7.35
CA ASP A 16 17.10 17.10 8.40
C ASP A 16 15.59 17.31 8.29
N ILE A 17 14.88 16.99 9.38
CA ILE A 17 13.44 17.15 9.53
C ILE A 17 13.07 17.94 10.79
N SER A 18 14.03 18.70 11.35
CA SER A 18 13.86 19.40 12.62
C SER A 18 12.68 20.39 12.58
N SER A 19 12.50 21.10 11.46
CA SER A 19 11.37 22.02 11.28
C SER A 19 10.02 21.28 11.28
N GLN A 20 9.93 20.12 10.60
CA GLN A 20 8.72 19.31 10.55
C GLN A 20 8.32 18.82 11.94
N ILE A 21 9.29 18.40 12.77
CA ILE A 21 9.00 17.94 14.14
C ILE A 21 8.53 19.11 15.01
N LEU A 22 9.15 20.29 14.87
CA LEU A 22 8.72 21.49 15.61
C LEU A 22 7.31 21.94 15.21
N ASP A 23 6.97 21.90 13.92
CA ASP A 23 5.62 22.21 13.46
C ASP A 23 4.62 21.13 13.88
N LEU A 24 4.99 19.85 13.86
CA LEU A 24 4.17 18.77 14.42
C LEU A 24 3.85 19.02 15.91
N LYS A 25 4.85 19.44 16.70
CA LYS A 25 4.64 19.81 18.11
C LYS A 25 3.74 21.03 18.25
N ARG A 26 3.94 22.07 17.43
CA ARG A 26 3.17 23.32 17.49
C ARG A 26 1.68 23.06 17.23
N HIS A 27 1.38 22.26 16.21
CA HIS A 27 0.01 21.97 15.82
C HIS A 27 -0.62 20.83 16.62
N ASN A 28 0.19 19.92 17.18
CA ASN A 28 -0.24 18.79 18.01
C ASN A 28 -1.47 18.04 17.45
N PRO A 29 -1.40 17.54 16.19
CA PRO A 29 -2.56 16.95 15.54
C PRO A 29 -2.93 15.60 16.15
N ASP A 30 -4.22 15.24 16.07
CA ASP A 30 -4.70 13.89 16.41
C ASP A 30 -4.12 12.83 15.47
N TYR A 31 -3.92 13.17 14.20
CA TYR A 31 -3.46 12.26 13.14
C TYR A 31 -2.35 12.89 12.30
N CYS A 32 -1.37 12.08 11.92
CA CYS A 32 -0.33 12.44 10.94
C CYS A 32 -0.25 11.35 9.87
N ILE A 33 -0.42 11.74 8.60
CA ILE A 33 -0.46 10.82 7.45
C ILE A 33 0.82 10.99 6.62
N PHE A 34 1.56 9.90 6.45
CA PHE A 34 2.73 9.85 5.58
C PHE A 34 2.35 9.40 4.17
N GLN A 35 2.53 10.31 3.20
CA GLN A 35 2.29 10.06 1.78
C GLN A 35 3.60 10.10 0.99
N GLY A 36 3.85 9.07 0.17
CA GLY A 36 5.00 9.03 -0.75
C GLY A 36 6.33 8.58 -0.13
N TYR A 37 6.34 8.20 1.15
CA TYR A 37 7.53 7.72 1.86
C TYR A 37 7.54 6.20 2.00
N VAL A 38 8.73 5.59 1.93
CA VAL A 38 8.90 4.15 2.19
C VAL A 38 9.38 3.90 3.61
N VAL A 39 10.48 4.56 4.02
CA VAL A 39 11.01 4.49 5.40
C VAL A 39 11.38 5.88 5.92
N PRO A 40 12.50 6.54 5.56
CA PRO A 40 12.69 7.94 5.95
C PRO A 40 11.62 8.85 5.32
N PRO A 41 11.16 9.89 6.03
CA PRO A 41 11.60 10.34 7.37
C PRO A 41 10.78 9.74 8.54
N ILE A 42 9.88 8.79 8.27
CA ILE A 42 8.82 8.34 9.18
C ILE A 42 9.33 8.00 10.60
N PRO A 43 10.39 7.18 10.79
CA PRO A 43 10.86 6.84 12.14
C PRO A 43 11.33 8.06 12.95
N ALA A 44 11.98 9.01 12.30
CA ALA A 44 12.51 10.19 12.98
C ALA A 44 11.38 11.16 13.39
N VAL A 45 10.33 11.27 12.57
CA VAL A 45 9.12 12.04 12.94
C VAL A 45 8.40 11.39 14.12
N ILE A 46 8.19 10.07 14.08
CA ILE A 46 7.53 9.33 15.16
C ILE A 46 8.32 9.43 16.46
N GLN A 47 9.64 9.26 16.41
CA GLN A 47 10.51 9.42 17.58
C GLN A 47 10.44 10.84 18.14
N GLY A 48 10.59 11.86 17.29
CA GLY A 48 10.54 13.26 17.73
C GLY A 48 9.21 13.64 18.36
N ALA A 49 8.10 13.11 17.85
CA ALA A 49 6.78 13.30 18.45
C ALA A 49 6.68 12.68 19.86
N ARG A 50 7.25 11.48 20.05
CA ARG A 50 7.31 10.81 21.35
C ARG A 50 8.19 11.56 22.33
N ASP A 51 9.33 12.08 21.89
CA ASP A 51 10.23 12.90 22.72
C ASP A 51 9.53 14.16 23.23
N PHE A 52 8.60 14.72 22.44
CA PHE A 52 7.72 15.83 22.84
C PHE A 52 6.44 15.41 23.58
N GLY A 53 6.23 14.12 23.82
CA GLY A 53 5.07 13.59 24.53
C GLY A 53 3.75 13.66 23.76
N LEU A 54 3.80 13.86 22.44
CA LEU A 54 2.60 13.95 21.60
C LEU A 54 1.85 12.61 21.59
N LYS A 55 0.52 12.68 21.41
CA LYS A 55 -0.38 11.52 21.32
C LYS A 55 -0.89 11.25 19.90
N THR A 56 -0.26 11.90 18.92
CA THR A 56 -0.59 11.78 17.50
C THR A 56 -0.61 10.32 17.05
N THR A 57 -1.69 9.93 16.37
CA THR A 57 -1.78 8.64 15.69
C THR A 57 -1.12 8.75 14.32
N PHE A 58 -0.14 7.90 14.07
CA PHE A 58 0.61 7.90 12.81
C PHE A 58 0.03 6.91 11.81
N MET A 59 -0.16 7.38 10.59
CA MET A 59 -0.74 6.62 9.49
C MET A 59 0.10 6.71 8.22
N GLY A 60 0.00 5.72 7.35
CA GLY A 60 0.69 5.67 6.07
C GLY A 60 -0.22 5.34 4.90
N THR A 61 0.22 5.71 3.72
CA THR A 61 -0.32 5.14 2.48
C THR A 61 0.55 4.00 1.97
N PHE A 62 0.17 3.40 0.84
CA PHE A 62 0.76 2.18 0.27
C PHE A 62 2.29 2.03 0.44
N TRP A 63 3.06 3.07 0.13
CA TRP A 63 4.53 3.01 0.18
C TRP A 63 5.09 2.89 1.61
N ALA A 64 4.39 3.47 2.59
CA ALA A 64 4.75 3.39 4.00
C ALA A 64 4.29 2.07 4.65
N MET A 65 3.47 1.27 3.96
CA MET A 65 2.94 0.01 4.46
C MET A 65 3.89 -1.17 4.21
N SER A 66 5.17 -1.02 4.57
CA SER A 66 6.24 -1.97 4.29
C SER A 66 6.80 -2.66 5.54
N LYS A 67 7.17 -3.94 5.43
CA LYS A 67 7.89 -4.67 6.50
C LYS A 67 9.21 -4.00 6.89
N MET A 68 9.85 -3.30 5.96
CA MET A 68 11.09 -2.56 6.23
C MET A 68 10.85 -1.40 7.20
N LEU A 69 9.73 -0.67 7.04
CA LEU A 69 9.33 0.37 7.98
C LEU A 69 9.04 -0.22 9.36
N LEU A 70 8.24 -1.29 9.43
CA LEU A 70 7.95 -1.98 10.69
C LEU A 70 9.24 -2.41 11.41
N GLY A 71 10.18 -3.01 10.68
CA GLY A 71 11.47 -3.40 11.23
C GLY A 71 12.32 -2.22 11.72
N LYS A 72 12.22 -1.05 11.07
CA LYS A 72 12.94 0.16 11.47
C LYS A 72 12.32 0.84 12.69
N LEU A 73 11.00 0.78 12.83
CA LEU A 73 10.25 1.31 13.96
C LEU A 73 10.30 0.37 15.18
N GLY A 74 10.42 -0.94 14.97
CA GLY A 74 10.46 -1.91 16.05
C GLY A 74 9.21 -1.79 16.96
N PRO A 75 9.36 -1.70 18.29
CA PRO A 75 8.24 -1.52 19.21
C PRO A 75 7.39 -0.26 18.95
N ASP A 76 7.99 0.80 18.39
CA ASP A 76 7.26 2.04 18.10
C ASP A 76 6.29 1.91 16.92
N ALA A 77 6.34 0.79 16.20
CA ALA A 77 5.42 0.48 15.12
C ALA A 77 4.03 0.07 15.62
N GLU A 78 3.89 -0.37 16.88
CA GLU A 78 2.62 -0.90 17.39
C GLU A 78 1.51 0.14 17.28
N GLY A 79 0.41 -0.23 16.61
CA GLY A 79 -0.70 0.69 16.34
C GLY A 79 -0.52 1.60 15.12
N TYR A 80 0.62 1.55 14.41
CA TYR A 80 0.78 2.23 13.12
C TYR A 80 -0.22 1.69 12.10
N MET A 81 -0.99 2.58 11.47
CA MET A 81 -2.05 2.19 10.53
C MET A 81 -1.74 2.64 9.11
N GLY A 82 -2.42 2.04 8.15
CA GLY A 82 -2.45 2.62 6.82
C GLY A 82 -3.16 1.76 5.80
N VAL A 83 -3.24 2.30 4.59
CA VAL A 83 -4.00 1.69 3.50
C VAL A 83 -3.07 0.88 2.59
N ASN A 84 -3.42 -0.38 2.37
CA ASN A 84 -2.79 -1.25 1.39
C ASN A 84 -3.87 -1.89 0.49
N PRO A 85 -3.73 -1.85 -0.85
CA PRO A 85 -4.70 -2.47 -1.75
C PRO A 85 -4.44 -3.96 -2.02
N TYR A 86 -3.36 -4.55 -1.47
CA TYR A 86 -3.00 -5.94 -1.73
C TYR A 86 -2.93 -6.78 -0.44
N ALA A 87 -3.05 -8.09 -0.59
CA ALA A 87 -2.65 -9.03 0.44
C ALA A 87 -1.13 -9.05 0.60
N TYR A 88 -0.67 -9.28 1.83
CA TYR A 88 0.73 -9.42 2.17
C TYR A 88 1.26 -10.83 1.90
N TRP A 89 2.57 -10.93 1.72
CA TRP A 89 3.28 -12.19 1.46
C TRP A 89 2.97 -13.30 2.47
N GLN A 90 2.69 -12.94 3.71
CA GLN A 90 2.48 -13.81 4.86
C GLN A 90 1.06 -14.40 4.91
N GLN A 91 0.12 -13.80 4.17
CA GLN A 91 -1.28 -14.22 4.12
C GLN A 91 -1.45 -15.42 3.17
N ALA A 92 -0.85 -16.56 3.54
CA ALA A 92 -0.80 -17.77 2.72
C ALA A 92 -2.18 -18.47 2.55
N ASP A 93 -3.18 -18.03 3.30
CA ASP A 93 -4.59 -18.37 3.15
C ASP A 93 -5.21 -17.74 1.89
N VAL A 94 -4.68 -16.61 1.42
CA VAL A 94 -5.11 -15.98 0.16
C VAL A 94 -4.62 -16.81 -1.04
N PRO A 95 -5.51 -17.35 -1.91
CA PRO A 95 -5.12 -18.26 -2.99
C PRO A 95 -4.04 -17.73 -3.93
N MET A 96 -4.10 -16.43 -4.27
CA MET A 96 -3.08 -15.81 -5.12
C MET A 96 -1.73 -15.68 -4.42
N ILE A 97 -1.71 -15.39 -3.11
CA ILE A 97 -0.46 -15.35 -2.34
C ILE A 97 0.18 -16.74 -2.31
N LYS A 98 -0.62 -17.80 -2.12
CA LYS A 98 -0.13 -19.18 -2.22
C LYS A 98 0.50 -19.46 -3.60
N ALA A 99 -0.17 -19.10 -4.69
CA ALA A 99 0.35 -19.27 -6.04
C ALA A 99 1.66 -18.47 -6.27
N ILE A 100 1.73 -17.24 -5.75
CA ILE A 100 2.94 -16.39 -5.79
C ILE A 100 4.09 -17.07 -5.03
N GLN A 101 3.84 -17.60 -3.84
CA GLN A 101 4.85 -18.29 -3.04
C GLN A 101 5.35 -19.56 -3.72
N GLU A 102 4.47 -20.34 -4.34
CA GLU A 102 4.82 -21.55 -5.11
C GLU A 102 5.67 -21.19 -6.33
N PHE A 103 5.27 -20.17 -7.09
CA PHE A 103 6.05 -19.63 -8.20
C PHE A 103 7.45 -19.21 -7.73
N ASN A 104 7.54 -18.47 -6.62
CA ASN A 104 8.81 -18.01 -6.09
C ASN A 104 9.68 -19.17 -5.57
N LYS A 105 9.11 -20.19 -4.92
CA LYS A 105 9.86 -21.39 -4.49
C LYS A 105 10.49 -22.13 -5.68
N LYS A 106 9.78 -22.18 -6.81
CA LYS A 106 10.26 -22.84 -8.04
C LYS A 106 11.34 -22.04 -8.77
N HIS A 107 11.16 -20.72 -8.88
CA HIS A 107 11.99 -19.88 -9.74
C HIS A 107 13.07 -19.08 -9.00
N HIS A 108 12.91 -18.88 -7.70
CA HIS A 108 13.78 -18.10 -6.82
C HIS A 108 13.86 -18.73 -5.41
N PRO A 109 14.32 -20.00 -5.29
CA PRO A 109 14.28 -20.76 -4.03
C PRO A 109 15.04 -20.11 -2.86
N GLU A 110 16.04 -19.27 -3.16
CA GLU A 110 16.82 -18.49 -2.21
C GLU A 110 16.01 -17.35 -1.57
N ILE A 111 14.98 -16.83 -2.25
CA ILE A 111 14.18 -15.72 -1.78
C ILE A 111 13.06 -16.23 -0.87
N LYS A 112 13.14 -15.89 0.42
CA LYS A 112 12.15 -16.32 1.43
C LYS A 112 11.01 -15.32 1.66
N TYR A 113 11.14 -14.11 1.13
CA TYR A 113 10.19 -13.02 1.32
C TYR A 113 10.15 -12.10 0.10
N ARG A 114 8.96 -11.61 -0.25
CA ARG A 114 8.79 -10.54 -1.23
C ARG A 114 8.08 -9.33 -0.60
N PRO A 115 8.55 -8.09 -0.88
CA PRO A 115 7.94 -6.89 -0.33
C PRO A 115 6.57 -6.58 -0.97
N ASN A 116 5.83 -5.65 -0.37
CA ASN A 116 4.53 -5.21 -0.87
C ASN A 116 4.58 -4.65 -2.31
N SER A 117 5.70 -4.05 -2.72
CA SER A 117 5.92 -3.61 -4.11
C SER A 117 5.96 -4.78 -5.12
N TYR A 118 6.34 -5.98 -4.69
CA TYR A 118 6.22 -7.18 -5.53
C TYR A 118 4.76 -7.53 -5.80
N MET A 119 3.89 -7.37 -4.80
CA MET A 119 2.45 -7.60 -4.94
C MET A 119 1.81 -6.61 -5.92
N GLN A 120 2.22 -5.34 -5.89
CA GLN A 120 1.84 -4.35 -6.90
C GLN A 120 2.26 -4.79 -8.31
N GLY A 121 3.49 -5.25 -8.48
CA GLY A 121 3.99 -5.74 -9.77
C GLY A 121 3.20 -6.96 -10.26
N TRP A 122 2.92 -7.91 -9.37
CA TRP A 122 2.12 -9.08 -9.69
C TRP A 122 0.69 -8.72 -10.08
N PHE A 123 0.03 -7.84 -9.31
CA PHE A 123 -1.29 -7.31 -9.61
C PHE A 123 -1.34 -6.65 -10.99
N THR A 124 -0.35 -5.81 -11.29
CA THR A 124 -0.21 -5.15 -12.59
C THR A 124 -0.11 -6.18 -13.73
N GLY A 125 0.69 -7.24 -13.54
CA GLY A 125 0.76 -8.36 -14.47
C GLY A 125 -0.59 -9.07 -14.66
N MET A 126 -1.32 -9.32 -13.56
CA MET A 126 -2.66 -9.91 -13.64
C MET A 126 -3.64 -9.04 -14.46
N VAL A 127 -3.59 -7.73 -14.30
CA VAL A 127 -4.39 -6.77 -15.11
C VAL A 127 -4.04 -6.93 -16.58
N PHE A 128 -2.77 -6.89 -16.97
CA PHE A 128 -2.36 -7.06 -18.37
C PHE A 128 -2.80 -8.39 -18.96
N VAL A 129 -2.67 -9.50 -18.22
CA VAL A 129 -3.15 -10.82 -18.67
C VAL A 129 -4.66 -10.81 -18.88
N LYS A 130 -5.42 -10.17 -18.00
CA LYS A 130 -6.88 -10.05 -18.15
C LYS A 130 -7.26 -9.24 -19.41
N LEU A 131 -6.62 -8.08 -19.61
CA LEU A 131 -6.85 -7.24 -20.79
C LEU A 131 -6.51 -7.97 -22.09
N ALA A 132 -5.37 -8.69 -22.13
CA ALA A 132 -4.98 -9.49 -23.29
C ALA A 132 -5.99 -10.61 -23.61
N LYS A 133 -6.52 -11.28 -22.57
CA LYS A 133 -7.60 -12.28 -22.74
C LYS A 133 -8.88 -11.65 -23.27
N MET A 134 -9.24 -10.45 -22.81
CA MET A 134 -10.40 -9.71 -23.31
C MET A 134 -10.25 -9.31 -24.79
N CYS A 135 -9.07 -8.81 -25.20
CA CYS A 135 -8.78 -8.54 -26.62
C CYS A 135 -8.91 -9.81 -27.46
N LYS A 136 -8.30 -10.92 -27.02
CA LYS A 136 -8.37 -12.21 -27.71
C LYS A 136 -9.82 -12.70 -27.87
N ALA A 137 -10.64 -12.58 -26.83
CA ALA A 137 -12.05 -12.98 -26.87
C ALA A 137 -12.89 -12.15 -27.86
N LYS A 138 -12.48 -10.90 -28.13
CA LYS A 138 -13.12 -10.00 -29.10
C LYS A 138 -12.48 -10.07 -30.50
N GLY A 139 -11.50 -10.95 -30.73
CA GLY A 139 -10.78 -11.03 -32.01
C GLY A 139 -9.89 -9.82 -32.30
N LEU A 140 -9.55 -9.02 -31.29
CA LEU A 140 -8.71 -7.83 -31.44
C LEU A 140 -7.23 -8.18 -31.28
N PRO A 141 -6.32 -7.58 -32.07
CA PRO A 141 -4.89 -7.73 -31.86
C PRO A 141 -4.48 -7.13 -30.51
N ILE A 142 -3.46 -7.71 -29.87
CA ILE A 142 -2.95 -7.23 -28.58
C ILE A 142 -2.04 -6.03 -28.84
N THR A 143 -2.61 -4.83 -28.79
CA THR A 143 -1.91 -3.55 -28.98
C THR A 143 -2.18 -2.61 -27.80
N GLY A 144 -1.33 -1.62 -27.59
CA GLY A 144 -1.52 -0.61 -26.54
C GLY A 144 -2.91 0.05 -26.56
N PRO A 145 -3.39 0.56 -27.72
CA PRO A 145 -4.73 1.11 -27.84
C PRO A 145 -5.84 0.11 -27.47
N ASN A 146 -5.78 -1.11 -27.99
CA ASN A 146 -6.82 -2.11 -27.71
C ASN A 146 -6.85 -2.50 -26.23
N LEU A 147 -5.67 -2.64 -25.58
CA LEU A 147 -5.59 -2.91 -24.15
C LEU A 147 -6.16 -1.74 -23.33
N LYS A 148 -5.84 -0.49 -23.68
CA LYS A 148 -6.40 0.70 -23.05
C LYS A 148 -7.93 0.70 -23.11
N ASP A 149 -8.51 0.38 -24.27
CA ASP A 149 -9.96 0.36 -24.46
C ASP A 149 -10.66 -0.79 -23.69
N MET A 150 -9.91 -1.83 -23.29
CA MET A 150 -10.42 -2.89 -22.42
C MET A 150 -10.44 -2.50 -20.92
N ILE A 151 -9.64 -1.53 -20.47
CA ILE A 151 -9.54 -1.14 -19.05
C ILE A 151 -10.92 -0.80 -18.45
N PRO A 152 -11.70 0.14 -18.98
CA PRO A 152 -12.99 0.53 -18.40
C PRO A 152 -14.07 -0.58 -18.50
N GLN A 153 -13.79 -1.67 -19.22
CA GLN A 153 -14.70 -2.82 -19.34
C GLN A 153 -14.50 -3.82 -18.19
N ILE A 154 -13.44 -3.70 -17.39
CA ILE A 154 -13.24 -4.51 -16.20
C ILE A 154 -14.15 -3.98 -15.10
N LYS A 155 -15.11 -4.82 -14.68
CA LYS A 155 -16.04 -4.56 -13.59
C LYS A 155 -16.09 -5.75 -12.65
N ASP A 156 -16.15 -5.46 -11.35
CA ASP A 156 -16.33 -6.42 -10.26
C ASP A 156 -15.42 -7.65 -10.36
N TRP A 157 -14.20 -7.45 -10.87
CA TRP A 157 -13.28 -8.55 -11.08
C TRP A 157 -12.77 -9.07 -9.73
N ASP A 158 -13.23 -10.26 -9.39
CA ASP A 158 -12.78 -10.98 -8.21
C ASP A 158 -11.34 -11.47 -8.37
N THR A 159 -10.49 -11.08 -7.42
CA THR A 159 -9.08 -11.46 -7.36
C THR A 159 -8.79 -12.47 -6.25
N GLY A 160 -9.84 -13.01 -5.60
CA GLY A 160 -9.73 -14.00 -4.53
C GLY A 160 -9.02 -13.45 -3.31
N ASP A 161 -9.45 -12.27 -2.84
CA ASP A 161 -8.87 -11.51 -1.71
C ASP A 161 -7.41 -11.07 -1.85
N PHE A 162 -6.78 -11.28 -3.01
CA PHE A 162 -5.49 -10.69 -3.30
C PHE A 162 -5.54 -9.16 -3.30
N ALA A 163 -6.60 -8.61 -3.87
CA ALA A 163 -7.05 -7.24 -3.74
C ALA A 163 -8.58 -7.27 -3.53
N GLY A 164 -9.20 -6.12 -3.33
CA GLY A 164 -10.66 -6.03 -3.40
C GLY A 164 -11.17 -6.32 -4.83
N LYS A 165 -12.49 -6.29 -5.01
CA LYS A 165 -13.08 -6.41 -6.35
C LYS A 165 -12.63 -5.26 -7.22
N ILE A 166 -12.11 -5.57 -8.41
CA ILE A 166 -11.51 -4.57 -9.27
C ILE A 166 -12.51 -4.09 -10.31
N SER A 167 -12.77 -2.80 -10.28
CA SER A 167 -13.44 -2.06 -11.34
C SER A 167 -12.55 -0.88 -11.73
N PHE A 168 -12.44 -0.60 -13.02
CA PHE A 168 -11.88 0.65 -13.50
C PHE A 168 -13.03 1.51 -14.03
N THR A 169 -13.12 2.75 -13.58
CA THR A 169 -14.14 3.71 -14.01
C THR A 169 -13.55 4.64 -15.06
N ASP A 170 -13.59 5.95 -14.81
CA ASP A 170 -13.12 6.98 -15.74
C ASP A 170 -11.58 7.15 -15.69
N SER A 171 -10.90 6.34 -14.87
CA SER A 171 -9.45 6.35 -14.71
C SER A 171 -8.87 4.94 -14.61
N ASN A 172 -7.53 4.87 -14.63
CA ASN A 172 -6.78 3.64 -14.37
C ASN A 172 -6.58 3.36 -12.86
N ALA A 173 -7.24 4.12 -11.97
CA ALA A 173 -7.26 3.82 -10.55
C ALA A 173 -8.34 2.78 -10.24
N THR A 174 -8.04 1.84 -9.36
CA THR A 174 -8.99 0.80 -8.93
C THR A 174 -9.93 1.28 -7.83
N GLY A 175 -9.63 2.40 -7.17
CA GLY A 175 -10.47 2.99 -6.13
C GLY A 175 -10.69 2.10 -4.91
N VAL A 176 -9.84 1.11 -4.65
CA VAL A 176 -10.02 0.12 -3.58
C VAL A 176 -8.80 0.02 -2.68
N GLY A 177 -9.04 -0.15 -1.38
CA GLY A 177 -7.98 -0.36 -0.39
C GLY A 177 -8.51 -1.03 0.87
N LYS A 178 -7.61 -1.52 1.71
CA LYS A 178 -7.93 -2.06 3.04
C LYS A 178 -7.02 -1.40 4.06
N VAL A 179 -7.57 -1.03 5.22
CA VAL A 179 -6.78 -0.54 6.34
C VAL A 179 -6.15 -1.73 7.05
N PHE A 180 -4.85 -1.64 7.28
CA PHE A 180 -4.09 -2.54 8.13
C PHE A 180 -3.54 -1.78 9.34
N VAL A 181 -3.34 -2.52 10.43
CA VAL A 181 -2.68 -2.02 11.64
C VAL A 181 -1.50 -2.91 11.98
N ALA A 182 -0.40 -2.28 12.40
CA ALA A 182 0.77 -2.98 12.89
C ALA A 182 0.50 -3.55 14.29
N LYS A 183 0.63 -4.88 14.42
CA LYS A 183 0.55 -5.63 15.68
C LYS A 183 1.60 -6.72 15.71
N GLY A 184 2.43 -6.74 16.75
CA GLY A 184 3.44 -7.80 16.92
C GLY A 184 4.46 -7.88 15.77
N GLY A 185 4.76 -6.74 15.12
CA GLY A 185 5.71 -6.68 14.00
C GLY A 185 5.13 -7.07 12.64
N GLU A 186 3.82 -7.28 12.54
CA GLU A 186 3.12 -7.59 11.28
C GLU A 186 1.96 -6.63 11.02
N PHE A 187 1.61 -6.45 9.74
CA PHE A 187 0.40 -5.74 9.35
C PHE A 187 -0.77 -6.71 9.31
N VAL A 188 -1.76 -6.51 10.18
CA VAL A 188 -2.99 -7.30 10.21
C VAL A 188 -4.18 -6.46 9.74
N PRO A 189 -5.19 -7.07 9.08
CA PRO A 189 -6.40 -6.35 8.66
C PRO A 189 -7.08 -5.64 9.83
N ALA A 190 -7.47 -4.38 9.63
CA ALA A 190 -8.24 -3.56 10.58
C ALA A 190 -9.58 -3.08 10.01
N SER A 191 -9.91 -3.49 8.78
CA SER A 191 -11.15 -3.16 8.09
C SER A 191 -11.43 -4.18 6.98
N ASP A 192 -12.66 -4.15 6.47
CA ASP A 192 -13.01 -4.76 5.18
C ASP A 192 -12.44 -3.94 4.00
N TRP A 193 -12.66 -4.42 2.78
CA TRP A 193 -12.32 -3.66 1.57
C TRP A 193 -13.17 -2.37 1.49
N ILE A 194 -12.49 -1.23 1.38
CA ILE A 194 -13.07 0.09 1.21
C ILE A 194 -13.01 0.47 -0.26
N TYR A 195 -14.15 0.88 -0.81
CA TYR A 195 -14.31 1.31 -2.19
C TYR A 195 -14.64 2.79 -2.23
N LEU A 196 -13.85 3.56 -2.97
CA LEU A 196 -14.15 4.95 -3.29
C LEU A 196 -15.30 4.97 -4.30
N LYS A 197 -16.25 5.88 -4.07
CA LYS A 197 -17.38 6.13 -4.97
C LYS A 197 -16.96 7.08 -6.08
#